data_AF-A0A350IGJ5-F1
#
_entry.id   AF-A0A350IGJ5-F1
#
_cell.length_a   1.000
_cell.length_b   1.000
_cell.length_c   1.000
_cell.angle_alpha   90.00
_cell.angle_beta   90.00
_cell.angle_gamma   90.00
#
_symmetry.space_group_name_H-M   'P 1'
#
loop_
_entity.id
_entity.type
_entity.pdbx_description
1 polymer ?
#
loop_
_entity_poly.entity_id
_entity_poly.type
_entity_poly.pdbx_seq_one_letter_code
_entity_poly.pdbx_strand_id
1 'polypeptide(L)'
;MPKILRRIAVAAQSKDSSAVIFDVTGIVNAAAPKGKDFSVAKSAEEKTTWFGELKSFKDNASVKVHANVDFTKSILGFKGKIGSGSMEYTVSFLMLPEKPMPARIQDLRVGVFPVGPSEGSMRYDLSSAEDGYKGYVLASRWRLDLSDTTAWLGGKTVTVKNPIVWYVDNTFPESWKEPIRKGVLAWNAAFEAIGLKDVMQVRDFPTKEEDPEFDPDNLRYSCLRYVPDATMNARGPSWTDPVTGEILNASVLVYNDVIKLINNWRFVQTSQVDESVRAVKMPQEIIDESLVYVISHEIGHTLGLMHNMG
;
A
#
# COMPACT_ATOMS: atom_id res chain seq x y z
N MET A 1 19.56 -12.91 -11.31
CA MET A 1 19.91 -11.48 -11.18
C MET A 1 18.65 -10.64 -11.35
N PRO A 2 18.35 -9.68 -10.46
CA PRO A 2 17.23 -8.76 -10.67
C PRO A 2 17.42 -8.00 -11.99
N LYS A 3 16.33 -7.71 -12.71
CA LYS A 3 16.40 -6.90 -13.92
C LYS A 3 16.83 -5.49 -13.53
N ILE A 4 17.97 -5.05 -14.05
CA ILE A 4 18.43 -3.67 -13.88
C ILE A 4 17.50 -2.78 -14.70
N LEU A 5 16.75 -1.89 -14.04
CA LEU A 5 15.88 -0.94 -14.72
C LEU A 5 16.69 0.10 -15.49
N ARG A 6 17.70 0.68 -14.85
CA ARG A 6 18.57 1.70 -15.45
C ARG A 6 19.90 1.80 -14.69
N ARG A 7 20.98 2.10 -15.39
CA ARG A 7 22.23 2.59 -14.81
C ARG A 7 22.27 4.12 -14.97
N ILE A 8 22.50 4.83 -13.87
CA ILE A 8 22.60 6.30 -13.86
C ILE A 8 24.05 6.67 -13.57
N ALA A 9 24.62 7.56 -14.37
CA ALA A 9 25.97 8.05 -14.14
C ALA A 9 25.99 9.07 -12.99
N VAL A 10 27.06 9.05 -12.20
CA VAL A 10 27.33 10.11 -11.22
C VAL A 10 27.71 11.37 -11.98
N ALA A 11 26.95 12.44 -11.76
CA ALA A 11 27.17 13.75 -12.37
C ALA A 11 28.23 14.56 -11.60
N ALA A 12 28.27 14.43 -10.27
CA ALA A 12 29.27 15.06 -9.42
C ALA A 12 29.41 14.31 -8.08
N GLN A 13 30.50 14.55 -7.36
CA GLN A 13 30.75 14.02 -6.03
C GLN A 13 31.22 15.16 -5.12
N SER A 14 30.85 15.12 -3.83
CA SER A 14 31.35 16.06 -2.84
C SER A 14 32.86 15.91 -2.65
N LYS A 15 33.54 16.97 -2.19
CA LYS A 15 35.01 17.00 -2.02
C LYS A 15 35.52 15.94 -1.05
N ASP A 16 34.72 15.61 -0.04
CA ASP A 16 34.99 14.59 0.97
C ASP A 16 34.46 13.19 0.59
N SER A 17 33.93 13.05 -0.63
CA SER A 17 33.34 11.81 -1.14
C SER A 17 32.11 11.29 -0.39
N SER A 18 31.54 12.04 0.55
CA SER A 18 30.38 11.64 1.35
C SER A 18 29.03 11.69 0.60
N ALA A 19 28.95 12.42 -0.51
CA ALA A 19 27.73 12.57 -1.30
C ALA A 19 28.00 12.49 -2.81
N VAL A 20 27.03 11.97 -3.55
CA VAL A 20 27.02 11.91 -5.02
C VAL A 20 25.77 12.57 -5.57
N ILE A 21 25.91 13.23 -6.71
CA ILE A 21 24.80 13.84 -7.47
C ILE A 21 24.60 13.01 -8.73
N PHE A 22 23.36 12.67 -9.05
CA PHE A 22 22.99 11.97 -10.27
C PHE A 22 21.64 12.52 -10.79
N ASP A 23 21.43 12.49 -12.11
CA ASP A 23 20.19 12.97 -12.73
C ASP A 23 19.14 11.85 -12.76
N VAL A 24 17.98 12.12 -12.16
CA VAL A 24 16.81 11.23 -12.17
C VAL A 24 15.64 11.76 -12.99
N THR A 25 15.79 12.91 -13.65
CA THR A 25 14.73 13.61 -14.39
C THR A 25 14.04 12.68 -15.38
N GLY A 26 14.82 11.90 -16.12
CA GLY A 26 14.30 10.94 -17.08
C GLY A 26 13.50 9.78 -16.46
N ILE A 27 13.80 9.37 -15.23
CA ILE A 27 13.05 8.32 -14.52
C ILE A 27 11.75 8.88 -13.97
N VAL A 28 11.82 10.04 -13.31
CA VAL A 28 10.63 10.73 -12.77
C VAL A 28 9.62 10.99 -13.88
N ASN A 29 10.07 11.48 -15.03
CA ASN A 29 9.22 11.74 -16.18
C ASN A 29 8.58 10.48 -16.78
N ALA A 30 9.23 9.32 -16.67
CA ALA A 30 8.72 8.04 -17.16
C ALA A 30 7.73 7.37 -16.21
N ALA A 31 7.68 7.81 -14.94
CA ALA A 31 6.83 7.25 -13.89
C ALA A 31 5.39 7.83 -13.88
N ALA A 32 4.97 8.52 -14.95
CA ALA A 32 3.62 9.05 -15.08
C ALA A 32 2.55 7.95 -14.88
N PRO A 33 1.49 8.21 -14.08
CA PRO A 33 0.42 7.25 -13.81
C PRO A 33 -0.19 6.64 -15.07
N LYS A 34 -0.51 5.34 -15.03
CA LYS A 34 -1.20 4.62 -16.11
C LYS A 34 -2.45 3.95 -15.55
N GLY A 35 -3.59 4.13 -16.21
CA GLY A 35 -4.83 3.44 -15.88
C GLY A 35 -5.03 2.17 -16.72
N LYS A 36 -6.10 1.42 -16.39
CA LYS A 36 -6.47 0.18 -17.08
C LYS A 36 -6.96 0.42 -18.51
N ASP A 37 -7.85 1.40 -18.70
CA ASP A 37 -8.45 1.75 -20.00
C ASP A 37 -8.01 3.13 -20.52
N PHE A 38 -7.26 3.86 -19.71
CA PHE A 38 -6.66 5.13 -20.08
C PHE A 38 -5.16 5.07 -19.88
N SER A 39 -4.39 5.56 -20.84
CA SER A 39 -2.99 5.86 -20.59
C SER A 39 -2.78 7.36 -20.66
N VAL A 40 -2.07 7.86 -19.67
CA VAL A 40 -1.58 9.23 -19.64
C VAL A 40 -0.28 9.21 -20.42
N ALA A 41 -0.28 9.79 -21.61
CA ALA A 41 0.95 10.14 -22.29
C ALA A 41 1.25 11.60 -21.99
N LYS A 42 2.51 11.95 -21.71
CA LYS A 42 2.89 13.36 -21.72
C LYS A 42 2.51 13.93 -23.10
N SER A 43 1.92 15.12 -23.11
CA SER A 43 1.67 15.79 -24.39
C SER A 43 2.99 15.98 -25.14
N ALA A 44 2.95 15.96 -26.46
CA ALA A 44 4.15 16.14 -27.29
C ALA A 44 4.80 17.53 -27.13
N GLU A 45 4.16 18.45 -26.40
CA GLU A 45 4.71 19.75 -26.02
C GLU A 45 5.59 19.62 -24.77
N GLU A 46 6.86 19.25 -24.99
CA GLU A 46 7.90 18.94 -23.99
C GLU A 46 8.14 20.02 -22.91
N LYS A 47 7.61 21.24 -23.04
CA LYS A 47 7.89 22.37 -22.13
C LYS A 47 6.91 22.55 -20.97
N THR A 48 5.99 21.61 -20.76
CA THR A 48 4.86 21.79 -19.83
C THR A 48 4.92 20.93 -18.57
N THR A 49 6.01 20.19 -18.35
CA THR A 49 6.26 19.51 -17.06
C THR A 49 7.13 20.39 -16.17
N TRP A 50 6.72 20.60 -14.93
CA TRP A 50 7.60 21.16 -13.89
C TRP A 50 7.49 20.33 -12.60
N PHE A 51 8.55 20.41 -11.80
CA PHE A 51 8.63 19.75 -10.51
C PHE A 51 8.17 20.72 -9.43
N GLY A 52 7.26 20.26 -8.57
CA GLY A 52 6.76 21.00 -7.42
C GLY A 52 7.61 20.70 -6.18
N GLU A 53 6.92 20.51 -5.06
CA GLU A 53 7.54 20.18 -3.78
C GLU A 53 8.39 18.90 -3.87
N LEU A 54 9.59 18.97 -3.28
CA LEU A 54 10.48 17.83 -3.07
C LEU A 54 10.63 17.61 -1.57
N LYS A 55 10.29 16.41 -1.11
CA LYS A 55 10.48 15.97 0.27
C LYS A 55 11.58 14.92 0.29
N SER A 56 12.52 15.05 1.22
CA SER A 56 13.60 14.08 1.42
C SER A 56 13.62 13.63 2.86
N PHE A 57 13.73 12.33 3.04
CA PHE A 57 13.84 11.67 4.32
C PHE A 57 15.12 10.82 4.34
N LYS A 58 15.36 10.12 5.44
CA LYS A 58 16.58 9.33 5.64
C LYS A 58 16.82 8.27 4.55
N ASP A 59 15.76 7.58 4.13
CA ASP A 59 15.83 6.41 3.22
C ASP A 59 14.83 6.49 2.06
N ASN A 60 14.10 7.59 1.94
CA ASN A 60 13.15 7.81 0.86
C ASN A 60 13.02 9.29 0.53
N ALA A 61 12.57 9.57 -0.68
CA ALA A 61 12.33 10.93 -1.16
C ALA A 61 11.13 10.92 -2.11
N SER A 62 10.39 12.01 -2.16
CA SER A 62 9.26 12.18 -3.06
C SER A 62 9.33 13.53 -3.77
N VAL A 63 8.86 13.55 -5.01
CA VAL A 63 8.76 14.76 -5.83
C VAL A 63 7.38 14.85 -6.44
N LYS A 64 6.73 16.01 -6.26
CA LYS A 64 5.50 16.33 -6.99
C LYS A 64 5.85 16.72 -8.41
N VAL A 65 5.08 16.19 -9.35
CA VAL A 65 5.23 16.44 -10.77
C VAL A 65 3.92 17.00 -11.28
N HIS A 66 3.98 18.18 -11.88
CA HIS A 66 2.87 18.75 -12.62
C HIS A 66 3.18 18.56 -14.11
N ALA A 67 2.24 17.97 -14.84
CA ALA A 67 2.41 17.72 -16.26
C ALA A 67 1.11 17.96 -17.02
N ASN A 68 1.22 18.53 -18.22
CA ASN A 68 0.15 18.42 -19.21
C ASN A 68 0.20 17.05 -19.86
N VAL A 69 -0.97 16.44 -19.97
CA VAL A 69 -1.13 15.05 -20.36
C VAL A 69 -2.22 14.92 -21.40
N ASP A 70 -1.97 14.02 -22.34
CA ASP A 70 -2.96 13.57 -23.29
C ASP A 70 -3.63 12.31 -22.75
N PHE A 71 -4.94 12.40 -22.57
CA PHE A 71 -5.77 11.26 -22.24
C PHE A 71 -5.98 10.44 -23.50
N THR A 72 -5.56 9.19 -23.47
CA THR A 72 -5.71 8.26 -24.59
C THR A 72 -6.51 7.05 -24.14
N LYS A 73 -7.44 6.60 -24.99
CA LYS A 73 -8.23 5.39 -24.77
C LYS A 73 -7.86 4.35 -25.81
N SER A 74 -7.76 3.10 -25.39
CA SER A 74 -7.61 1.96 -26.31
C SER A 74 -8.98 1.33 -26.58
N ILE A 75 -9.36 1.24 -27.85
CA ILE A 75 -10.59 0.58 -28.29
C ILE A 75 -10.20 -0.34 -29.45
N LEU A 76 -10.47 -1.64 -29.32
CA LEU A 76 -10.17 -2.66 -30.34
C LEU A 76 -8.72 -2.58 -30.87
N GLY A 77 -7.74 -2.31 -29.99
CA GLY A 77 -6.32 -2.19 -30.37
C GLY A 77 -5.92 -0.85 -30.98
N PHE A 78 -6.86 0.04 -31.29
CA PHE A 78 -6.57 1.42 -31.69
C PHE A 78 -6.43 2.32 -30.47
N LYS A 79 -5.34 3.09 -30.42
CA LYS A 79 -5.10 4.08 -29.37
C LYS A 79 -5.45 5.47 -29.90
N GLY A 80 -6.53 6.06 -29.40
CA GLY A 80 -6.98 7.40 -29.78
C GLY A 80 -6.82 8.41 -28.65
N LYS A 81 -6.43 9.64 -28.97
CA LYS A 81 -6.51 10.77 -28.05
C LYS A 81 -7.97 11.16 -27.86
N ILE A 82 -8.41 11.22 -26.60
CA ILE A 82 -9.78 11.59 -26.21
C ILE A 82 -9.84 12.96 -25.55
N GLY A 83 -8.70 13.53 -25.16
CA GLY A 83 -8.61 14.86 -24.58
C GLY A 83 -7.20 15.18 -24.10
N SER A 84 -7.05 16.39 -23.57
CA SER A 84 -5.84 16.84 -22.88
C SER A 84 -6.24 17.49 -21.57
N GLY A 85 -5.34 17.50 -20.60
CA GLY A 85 -5.51 18.24 -19.36
C GLY A 85 -4.20 18.36 -18.60
N SER A 86 -4.28 18.90 -17.40
CA SER A 86 -3.15 18.95 -16.47
C SER A 86 -3.37 17.92 -15.37
N MET A 87 -2.28 17.29 -14.93
CA MET A 87 -2.28 16.32 -13.84
C MET A 87 -1.14 16.60 -12.89
N GLU A 88 -1.42 16.44 -11.60
CA GLU A 88 -0.43 16.38 -10.54
C GLU A 88 -0.29 14.93 -10.07
N TYR A 89 0.95 14.48 -9.90
CA TYR A 89 1.25 13.17 -9.33
C TYR A 89 2.55 13.22 -8.54
N THR A 90 2.70 12.29 -7.60
CA THR A 90 3.91 12.17 -6.78
C THR A 90 4.71 10.95 -7.23
N VAL A 91 6.02 11.14 -7.42
CA VAL A 91 6.97 10.05 -7.66
C VAL A 91 7.83 9.91 -6.42
N SER A 92 7.83 8.73 -5.82
CA SER A 92 8.62 8.42 -4.63
C SER A 92 9.71 7.41 -4.93
N PHE A 93 10.87 7.62 -4.32
CA PHE A 93 12.01 6.72 -4.30
C PHE A 93 12.15 6.15 -2.89
N LEU A 94 12.28 4.84 -2.77
CA LEU A 94 12.51 4.16 -1.51
C LEU A 94 13.77 3.30 -1.64
N MET A 95 14.69 3.46 -0.69
CA MET A 95 15.85 2.61 -0.57
C MET A 95 15.43 1.26 0.04
N LEU A 96 15.74 0.17 -0.67
CA LEU A 96 15.42 -1.18 -0.20
C LEU A 96 16.35 -1.59 0.95
N PRO A 97 15.91 -2.48 1.87
CA PRO A 97 16.74 -2.98 2.94
C PRO A 97 18.02 -3.66 2.44
N GLU A 98 19.17 -3.34 3.04
CA GLU A 98 20.47 -3.94 2.68
C GLU A 98 20.47 -5.46 2.81
N LYS A 99 19.79 -5.98 3.84
CA LYS A 99 19.57 -7.41 4.04
C LYS A 99 18.18 -7.78 3.54
N PRO A 100 18.05 -8.43 2.37
CA PRO A 100 16.75 -8.77 1.80
C PRO A 100 16.01 -9.82 2.65
N MET A 101 14.69 -9.72 2.70
CA MET A 101 13.86 -10.75 3.31
C MET A 101 13.93 -12.03 2.45
N PRO A 102 13.97 -13.23 3.05
CA PRO A 102 13.86 -14.47 2.29
C PRO A 102 12.56 -14.50 1.47
N ALA A 103 12.67 -14.68 0.16
CA ALA A 103 11.52 -14.79 -0.72
C ALA A 103 10.72 -16.06 -0.43
N ARG A 104 9.40 -16.00 -0.60
CA ARG A 104 8.50 -17.14 -0.43
C ARG A 104 7.69 -17.33 -1.70
N ILE A 105 7.71 -18.55 -2.25
CA ILE A 105 6.82 -18.92 -3.37
C ILE A 105 5.38 -18.90 -2.86
N GLN A 106 4.48 -18.32 -3.65
CA GLN A 106 3.06 -18.30 -3.32
C GLN A 106 2.49 -19.71 -3.34
N ASP A 107 1.72 -20.04 -2.29
CA ASP A 107 0.94 -21.27 -2.24
C ASP A 107 -0.51 -20.94 -2.62
N LEU A 108 -1.03 -21.52 -3.70
CA LEU A 108 -2.37 -21.24 -4.21
C LEU A 108 -3.50 -21.62 -3.23
N ARG A 109 -3.20 -22.43 -2.21
CA ARG A 109 -4.16 -22.81 -1.15
C ARG A 109 -4.33 -21.71 -0.10
N VAL A 110 -3.37 -20.79 -0.01
CA VAL A 110 -3.35 -19.70 0.95
C VAL A 110 -3.57 -18.42 0.15
N GLY A 111 -4.76 -17.82 0.25
CA GLY A 111 -5.15 -16.63 -0.53
C GLY A 111 -4.31 -15.39 -0.20
N VAL A 112 -3.07 -15.35 -0.67
CA VAL A 112 -2.08 -14.28 -0.46
C VAL A 112 -1.79 -13.65 -1.81
N PHE A 113 -1.78 -12.33 -1.94
CA PHE A 113 -1.46 -11.64 -3.18
C PHE A 113 -0.08 -12.02 -3.71
N PRO A 114 0.04 -12.23 -5.04
CA PRO A 114 1.35 -12.42 -5.64
C PRO A 114 2.09 -11.08 -5.74
N VAL A 115 3.40 -11.14 -5.80
CA VAL A 115 4.25 -9.96 -6.01
C VAL A 115 4.09 -9.45 -7.44
N GLY A 116 3.59 -8.22 -7.61
CA GLY A 116 3.42 -7.54 -8.89
C GLY A 116 1.96 -7.35 -9.31
N PRO A 117 1.71 -6.83 -10.52
CA PRO A 117 0.35 -6.51 -10.97
C PRO A 117 -0.46 -7.76 -11.32
N SER A 118 -1.77 -7.69 -11.09
CA SER A 118 -2.78 -8.69 -11.48
C SER A 118 -2.46 -10.12 -11.01
N GLU A 119 -1.95 -10.96 -11.92
CA GLU A 119 -1.65 -12.38 -11.70
C GLU A 119 -0.26 -12.60 -11.09
N GLY A 120 0.47 -11.53 -10.80
CA GLY A 120 1.82 -11.58 -10.28
C GLY A 120 2.89 -11.53 -11.37
N SER A 121 4.09 -11.16 -10.96
CA SER A 121 5.27 -11.19 -11.83
C SER A 121 5.78 -12.62 -11.94
N MET A 122 5.37 -13.32 -13.01
CA MET A 122 5.81 -14.69 -13.28
C MET A 122 7.33 -14.79 -13.30
N ARG A 123 7.85 -15.73 -12.53
CA ARG A 123 9.26 -16.13 -12.48
C ARG A 123 9.37 -17.55 -12.98
N TYR A 124 10.58 -17.91 -13.41
CA TYR A 124 10.83 -19.22 -13.97
C TYR A 124 12.03 -19.83 -13.25
N ASP A 125 11.84 -21.06 -12.79
CA ASP A 125 12.96 -21.93 -12.45
C ASP A 125 13.54 -22.48 -13.76
N LEU A 126 14.84 -22.22 -13.96
CA LEU A 126 15.60 -22.61 -15.15
C LEU A 126 16.50 -23.83 -14.87
N SER A 127 16.25 -24.53 -13.76
CA SER A 127 16.90 -25.80 -13.43
C SER A 127 16.74 -26.81 -14.56
N SER A 128 17.84 -27.50 -14.91
CA SER A 128 17.84 -28.62 -15.85
C SER A 128 17.61 -29.97 -15.16
N ALA A 129 17.22 -29.97 -13.89
CA ALA A 129 16.99 -31.20 -13.12
C ALA A 129 15.71 -31.94 -13.55
N GLU A 130 14.77 -31.22 -14.15
CA GLU A 130 13.54 -31.76 -14.73
C GLU A 130 13.32 -31.16 -16.12
N ASP A 131 12.56 -31.86 -16.97
CA ASP A 131 12.16 -31.34 -18.28
C ASP A 131 11.13 -30.20 -18.12
N GLY A 132 11.40 -29.06 -18.74
CA GLY A 132 10.48 -27.92 -18.83
C GLY A 132 10.79 -26.77 -17.88
N TYR A 133 10.16 -25.61 -18.13
CA TYR A 133 10.27 -24.43 -17.28
C TYR A 133 9.14 -24.44 -16.24
N LYS A 134 9.47 -24.29 -14.96
CA LYS A 134 8.46 -24.17 -13.89
C LYS A 134 8.21 -22.70 -13.56
N GLY A 135 7.03 -22.22 -13.94
CA GLY A 135 6.54 -20.90 -13.58
C GLY A 135 6.18 -20.83 -12.09
N TYR A 136 6.59 -19.78 -11.40
CA TYR A 136 6.17 -19.50 -10.03
C TYR A 136 6.02 -18.00 -9.80
N VAL A 137 5.24 -17.63 -8.80
CA VAL A 137 5.14 -16.24 -8.31
C VAL A 137 5.50 -16.21 -6.84
N LEU A 138 5.93 -15.04 -6.36
CA LEU A 138 6.25 -14.84 -4.95
C LEU A 138 5.03 -14.35 -4.19
N ALA A 139 4.94 -14.67 -2.91
CA ALA A 139 3.94 -14.15 -1.99
C ALA A 139 4.36 -12.78 -1.43
N SER A 140 3.43 -11.82 -1.40
CA SER A 140 3.60 -10.54 -0.70
C SER A 140 3.36 -10.72 0.80
N ARG A 141 4.32 -10.33 1.65
CA ARG A 141 4.21 -10.47 3.11
C ARG A 141 5.09 -9.48 3.87
N TRP A 142 4.68 -9.16 5.10
CA TRP A 142 5.50 -8.38 6.03
C TRP A 142 6.68 -9.18 6.59
N ARG A 143 7.77 -8.48 6.89
CA ARG A 143 8.91 -9.04 7.64
C ARG A 143 8.62 -9.01 9.14
N LEU A 144 8.38 -10.18 9.72
CA LEU A 144 8.13 -10.35 11.15
C LEU A 144 9.29 -11.11 11.80
N ASP A 145 10.40 -10.40 12.03
CA ASP A 145 11.54 -10.97 12.74
C ASP A 145 11.19 -11.11 14.23
N LEU A 146 11.27 -12.33 14.76
CA LEU A 146 10.97 -12.62 16.16
C LEU A 146 11.95 -11.93 17.12
N SER A 147 11.46 -11.47 18.26
CA SER A 147 12.32 -10.98 19.36
C SER A 147 13.17 -12.09 19.97
N ASP A 148 12.59 -13.28 20.17
CA ASP A 148 13.27 -14.47 20.68
C ASP A 148 12.77 -15.75 19.98
N THR A 149 13.58 -16.27 19.06
CA THR A 149 13.27 -17.50 18.33
C THR A 149 13.27 -18.74 19.22
N THR A 150 14.12 -18.79 20.26
CA THR A 150 14.23 -19.96 21.14
C THR A 150 13.00 -20.09 22.02
N ALA A 151 12.54 -18.97 22.60
CA ALA A 151 11.33 -18.93 23.40
C ALA A 151 10.09 -19.31 22.57
N TRP A 152 9.98 -18.79 21.35
CA TRP A 152 8.85 -19.10 20.45
C TRP A 152 8.83 -20.57 20.04
N LEU A 153 9.98 -21.16 19.68
CA LEU A 153 10.09 -22.60 19.41
C LEU A 153 9.76 -23.46 20.64
N GLY A 154 9.98 -22.92 21.85
CA GLY A 154 9.56 -23.51 23.11
C GLY A 154 8.07 -23.31 23.45
N GLY A 155 7.26 -22.80 22.53
CA GLY A 155 5.82 -22.58 22.70
C GLY A 155 5.42 -21.32 23.47
N LYS A 156 6.36 -20.40 23.73
CA LYS A 156 6.06 -19.14 24.41
C LYS A 156 5.62 -18.07 23.42
N THR A 157 4.70 -17.21 23.85
CA THR A 157 4.34 -16.01 23.10
C THR A 157 5.46 -14.99 23.14
N VAL A 158 5.85 -14.47 21.97
CA VAL A 158 6.91 -13.44 21.84
C VAL A 158 6.42 -12.25 21.04
N THR A 159 7.13 -11.12 21.12
CA THR A 159 6.89 -9.96 20.24
C THR A 159 7.74 -10.08 18.97
N VAL A 160 7.47 -9.21 17.99
CA VAL A 160 8.34 -9.01 16.83
C VAL A 160 9.25 -7.81 17.05
N LYS A 161 10.44 -7.81 16.42
CA LYS A 161 11.40 -6.71 16.51
C LYS A 161 10.85 -5.41 15.91
N ASN A 162 10.12 -5.54 14.81
CA ASN A 162 9.48 -4.43 14.10
C ASN A 162 7.97 -4.71 13.99
N PRO A 163 7.14 -4.16 14.89
CA PRO A 163 5.68 -4.26 14.77
C PRO A 163 5.18 -3.43 13.57
N ILE A 164 4.01 -3.80 13.06
CA ILE A 164 3.32 -3.07 12.00
C ILE A 164 2.52 -1.95 12.66
N VAL A 165 3.06 -0.73 12.60
CA VAL A 165 2.47 0.44 13.24
C VAL A 165 1.65 1.23 12.21
N TRP A 166 0.37 1.42 12.52
CA TRP A 166 -0.57 2.21 11.74
C TRP A 166 -0.79 3.58 12.38
N TYR A 167 -0.68 4.62 11.57
CA TYR A 167 -0.91 6.00 11.96
C TYR A 167 -2.27 6.46 11.44
N VAL A 168 -3.13 6.95 12.34
CA VAL A 168 -4.50 7.40 12.02
C VAL A 168 -4.51 8.90 11.76
N ASP A 169 -4.99 9.26 10.57
CA ASP A 169 -5.14 10.65 10.14
C ASP A 169 -6.04 11.45 11.10
N ASN A 170 -5.59 12.65 11.47
CA ASN A 170 -6.31 13.51 12.40
C ASN A 170 -7.55 14.18 11.78
N THR A 171 -7.72 14.07 10.45
CA THR A 171 -8.87 14.62 9.71
C THR A 171 -10.08 13.70 9.64
N PHE A 172 -9.99 12.47 10.15
CA PHE A 172 -11.16 11.60 10.29
C PHE A 172 -12.22 12.22 11.21
N PRO A 173 -13.53 12.00 10.93
CA PRO A 173 -14.57 12.27 11.91
C PRO A 173 -14.27 11.58 13.23
N GLU A 174 -14.47 12.28 14.35
CA GLU A 174 -14.06 11.78 15.68
C GLU A 174 -14.71 10.44 16.02
N SER A 175 -15.98 10.24 15.64
CA SER A 175 -16.70 8.98 15.86
C SER A 175 -16.11 7.78 15.10
N TRP A 176 -15.30 8.00 14.06
CA TRP A 176 -14.72 6.91 13.26
C TRP A 176 -13.40 6.41 13.81
N LYS A 177 -12.69 7.21 14.63
CA LYS A 177 -11.34 6.87 15.10
C LYS A 177 -11.31 5.58 15.91
N GLU A 178 -12.23 5.41 16.86
CA GLU A 178 -12.29 4.19 17.67
C GLU A 178 -12.63 2.92 16.86
N PRO A 179 -13.66 2.91 15.99
CA PRO A 179 -13.87 1.82 15.03
C PRO A 179 -12.65 1.51 14.16
N ILE A 180 -11.94 2.53 13.67
CA ILE A 180 -10.71 2.37 12.90
C ILE A 180 -9.64 1.65 13.73
N ARG A 181 -9.36 2.11 14.96
CA ARG A 181 -8.37 1.47 15.84
C ARG A 181 -8.72 0.00 16.08
N LYS A 182 -9.98 -0.29 16.37
CA LYS A 182 -10.47 -1.66 16.58
C LYS A 182 -10.28 -2.54 15.33
N GLY A 183 -10.58 -2.02 14.14
CA GLY A 183 -10.41 -2.78 12.90
C GLY A 183 -8.95 -3.15 12.60
N VAL A 184 -8.00 -2.26 12.90
CA VAL A 184 -6.57 -2.59 12.78
C VAL A 184 -6.15 -3.64 13.82
N LEU A 185 -6.53 -3.44 15.08
CA LEU A 185 -6.12 -4.29 16.20
C LEU A 185 -6.78 -5.68 16.17
N ALA A 186 -7.91 -5.85 15.48
CA ALA A 186 -8.60 -7.14 15.35
C ALA A 186 -7.68 -8.25 14.81
N TRP A 187 -6.71 -7.90 13.95
CA TRP A 187 -5.73 -8.84 13.39
C TRP A 187 -4.75 -9.41 14.42
N ASN A 188 -4.58 -8.79 15.59
CA ASN A 188 -3.73 -9.36 16.65
C ASN A 188 -4.25 -10.72 17.13
N ALA A 189 -5.56 -10.99 17.08
CA ALA A 189 -6.08 -12.32 17.44
C ALA A 189 -5.49 -13.45 16.57
N ALA A 190 -5.29 -13.19 15.27
CA ALA A 190 -4.66 -14.15 14.37
C ALA A 190 -3.15 -14.31 14.64
N PHE A 191 -2.47 -13.22 14.99
CA PHE A 191 -1.05 -13.27 15.39
C PHE A 191 -0.85 -13.99 16.73
N GLU A 192 -1.74 -13.77 17.69
CA GLU A 192 -1.72 -14.43 19.00
C GLU A 192 -1.91 -15.93 18.88
N ALA A 193 -2.79 -16.38 17.96
CA ALA A 193 -3.00 -17.78 17.66
C ALA A 193 -1.73 -18.51 17.15
N ILE A 194 -0.76 -17.77 16.62
CA ILE A 194 0.55 -18.30 16.18
C ILE A 194 1.69 -17.93 17.14
N GLY A 195 1.37 -17.51 18.37
CA GLY A 195 2.35 -17.21 19.42
C GLY A 195 3.04 -15.86 19.28
N LEU A 196 2.46 -14.91 18.55
CA LEU A 196 2.97 -13.55 18.42
C LEU A 196 2.03 -12.55 19.08
N LYS A 197 2.56 -11.59 19.85
CA LYS A 197 1.76 -10.52 20.45
C LYS A 197 2.25 -9.14 20.02
N ASP A 198 1.36 -8.16 20.14
CA ASP A 198 1.63 -6.74 19.88
C ASP A 198 2.18 -6.46 18.46
N VAL A 199 1.77 -7.28 17.48
CA VAL A 199 2.24 -7.19 16.08
C VAL A 199 1.61 -6.00 15.38
N MET A 200 0.30 -5.83 15.49
CA MET A 200 -0.43 -4.68 14.97
C MET A 200 -0.53 -3.61 16.06
N GLN A 201 -0.12 -2.39 15.74
CA GLN A 201 -0.19 -1.25 16.64
C GLN A 201 -0.87 -0.09 15.95
N VAL A 202 -1.56 0.76 16.71
CA VAL A 202 -2.22 1.95 16.20
C VAL A 202 -1.79 3.16 16.99
N ARG A 203 -1.47 4.24 16.28
CA ARG A 203 -1.10 5.54 16.83
C ARG A 203 -1.88 6.61 16.09
N ASP A 204 -2.10 7.75 16.72
CA ASP A 204 -2.54 8.93 16.00
C ASP A 204 -1.38 9.54 15.22
N PHE A 205 -1.70 10.38 14.25
CA PHE A 205 -0.71 11.30 13.71
C PHE A 205 -0.14 12.12 14.87
N PRO A 206 1.18 12.08 15.09
CA PRO A 206 1.79 12.84 16.16
C PRO A 206 1.60 14.34 15.90
N THR A 207 1.51 15.11 16.96
CA THR A 207 1.58 16.56 16.83
C THR A 207 2.99 16.98 16.41
N LYS A 208 3.14 18.22 15.92
CA LYS A 208 4.47 18.75 15.57
C LYS A 208 5.42 18.82 16.75
N GLU A 209 4.88 18.92 17.97
CA GLU A 209 5.66 18.90 19.21
C GLU A 209 6.13 17.48 19.57
N GLU A 210 5.34 16.46 19.25
CA GLU A 210 5.67 15.05 19.52
C GLU A 210 6.69 14.49 18.51
N ASP A 211 6.50 14.77 17.22
CA ASP A 211 7.41 14.37 16.15
C ASP A 211 7.40 15.42 15.01
N PRO A 212 8.30 16.42 15.04
CA PRO A 212 8.36 17.46 14.02
C PRO A 212 8.76 16.92 12.63
N GLU A 213 9.35 15.73 12.57
CA GLU A 213 9.79 15.06 11.34
C GLU A 213 8.74 14.07 10.81
N PHE A 214 7.58 13.96 11.47
CA PHE A 214 6.48 13.17 10.97
C PHE A 214 5.87 13.82 9.73
N ASP A 215 5.91 13.08 8.63
CA ASP A 215 5.22 13.43 7.40
C ASP A 215 4.50 12.18 6.90
N PRO A 216 3.18 12.23 6.66
CA PRO A 216 2.43 11.06 6.23
C PRO A 216 2.74 10.63 4.78
N ASP A 217 3.53 11.41 4.03
CA ASP A 217 4.08 11.05 2.72
C ASP A 217 5.45 10.36 2.84
N ASN A 218 6.02 10.25 4.04
CA ASN A 218 7.21 9.47 4.30
C ASN A 218 6.85 7.98 4.31
N LEU A 219 7.44 7.22 3.36
CA LEU A 219 7.12 5.81 3.14
C LEU A 219 7.49 4.89 4.30
N ARG A 220 8.17 5.39 5.34
CA ARG A 220 8.39 4.64 6.60
C ARG A 220 7.12 4.43 7.42
N TYR A 221 6.08 5.23 7.20
CA TYR A 221 4.86 5.20 7.98
C TYR A 221 3.72 4.57 7.19
N SER A 222 3.08 3.55 7.78
CA SER A 222 1.80 3.05 7.29
C SER A 222 0.67 3.89 7.85
N CYS A 223 -0.17 4.42 6.97
CA CYS A 223 -1.17 5.43 7.34
C CYS A 223 -2.58 5.01 6.92
N LEU A 224 -3.55 5.20 7.82
CA LEU A 224 -4.96 5.28 7.46
C LEU A 224 -5.27 6.74 7.16
N ARG A 225 -5.73 7.02 5.93
CA ARG A 225 -5.96 8.37 5.40
C ARG A 225 -7.43 8.57 5.09
N TYR A 226 -7.97 9.68 5.57
CA TYR A 226 -9.32 10.09 5.23
C TYR A 226 -9.34 10.77 3.85
N VAL A 227 -10.31 10.40 3.01
CA VAL A 227 -10.48 10.98 1.68
C VAL A 227 -11.88 11.61 1.59
N PRO A 228 -12.00 12.94 1.58
CA PRO A 228 -13.29 13.65 1.52
C PRO A 228 -13.87 13.65 0.09
N ASP A 229 -14.11 12.46 -0.45
CA ASP A 229 -14.67 12.22 -1.78
C ASP A 229 -15.88 11.28 -1.72
N ALA A 230 -16.79 11.42 -2.68
CA ALA A 230 -18.06 10.70 -2.75
C ALA A 230 -17.94 9.24 -3.21
N THR A 231 -16.73 8.73 -3.42
CA THR A 231 -16.50 7.31 -3.69
C THR A 231 -17.03 6.46 -2.53
N MET A 232 -17.95 5.55 -2.82
CA MET A 232 -18.49 4.59 -1.85
C MET A 232 -17.55 3.40 -1.68
N ASN A 233 -16.38 3.59 -1.07
CA ASN A 233 -15.39 2.52 -0.93
C ASN A 233 -14.38 2.77 0.21
N ALA A 234 -13.52 1.78 0.45
CA ALA A 234 -12.21 1.91 1.07
C ALA A 234 -11.18 1.15 0.22
N ARG A 235 -9.88 1.43 0.40
CA ARG A 235 -8.82 0.73 -0.34
C ARG A 235 -7.56 0.58 0.51
N GLY A 236 -7.00 -0.62 0.59
CA GLY A 236 -5.74 -0.93 1.27
C GLY A 236 -4.59 -1.31 0.33
N PRO A 237 -4.02 -0.40 -0.50
CA PRO A 237 -2.83 -0.71 -1.28
C PRO A 237 -1.59 -0.96 -0.40
N SER A 238 -0.70 -1.81 -0.90
CA SER A 238 0.62 -2.05 -0.33
C SER A 238 1.72 -1.95 -1.38
N TRP A 239 2.90 -1.51 -0.95
CA TRP A 239 4.11 -1.43 -1.74
C TRP A 239 5.06 -2.54 -1.32
N THR A 240 5.37 -3.39 -2.28
CA THR A 240 6.12 -4.62 -2.05
C THR A 240 7.44 -4.57 -2.81
N ASP A 241 8.52 -5.02 -2.19
CA ASP A 241 9.79 -5.27 -2.87
C ASP A 241 9.56 -6.31 -3.98
N PRO A 242 9.73 -5.93 -5.27
CA PRO A 242 9.48 -6.84 -6.38
C PRO A 242 10.44 -8.04 -6.41
N VAL A 243 11.57 -7.98 -5.70
CA VAL A 243 12.59 -9.02 -5.65
C VAL A 243 12.24 -10.10 -4.63
N THR A 244 11.81 -9.71 -3.44
CA THR A 244 11.62 -10.62 -2.29
C THR A 244 10.16 -10.88 -1.92
N GLY A 245 9.26 -9.96 -2.25
CA GLY A 245 7.89 -9.98 -1.74
C GLY A 245 7.70 -9.36 -0.36
N GLU A 246 8.70 -8.65 0.17
CA GLU A 246 8.56 -7.88 1.41
C GLU A 246 7.62 -6.70 1.22
N ILE A 247 6.53 -6.63 1.99
CA ILE A 247 5.71 -5.42 2.09
C ILE A 247 6.50 -4.40 2.90
N LEU A 248 6.83 -3.28 2.25
CA LEU A 248 7.68 -2.21 2.81
C LEU A 248 6.83 -1.09 3.41
N ASN A 249 5.69 -0.82 2.80
CA ASN A 249 4.74 0.20 3.22
C ASN A 249 3.33 -0.22 2.79
N ALA A 250 2.33 0.26 3.51
CA ALA A 250 0.94 0.18 3.09
C ALA A 250 0.16 1.41 3.54
N SER A 251 -0.91 1.71 2.83
CA SER A 251 -1.83 2.79 3.18
C SER A 251 -3.26 2.27 3.08
N VAL A 252 -4.14 2.76 3.94
CA VAL A 252 -5.59 2.52 3.82
C VAL A 252 -6.24 3.86 3.54
N LEU A 253 -6.93 3.97 2.40
CA LEU A 253 -7.70 5.12 2.01
C LEU A 253 -9.17 4.86 2.33
N VAL A 254 -9.77 5.69 3.17
CA VAL A 254 -11.17 5.58 3.57
C VAL A 254 -11.92 6.80 3.04
N TYR A 255 -12.86 6.55 2.12
CA TYR A 255 -13.61 7.62 1.46
C TYR A 255 -14.82 8.03 2.30
N ASN A 256 -15.23 9.30 2.23
CA ASN A 256 -16.36 9.84 3.02
C ASN A 256 -17.65 9.02 2.85
N ASP A 257 -17.97 8.62 1.61
CA ASP A 257 -19.21 7.90 1.31
C ASP A 257 -19.15 6.39 1.65
N VAL A 258 -18.13 5.93 2.39
CA VAL A 258 -18.10 4.58 2.99
C VAL A 258 -19.33 4.34 3.89
N ILE A 259 -19.86 5.38 4.54
CA ILE A 259 -21.09 5.26 5.35
C ILE A 259 -22.29 4.91 4.49
N LYS A 260 -22.40 5.50 3.30
CA LYS A 260 -23.47 5.17 2.36
C LYS A 260 -23.33 3.75 1.86
N LEU A 261 -22.11 3.27 1.65
CA LEU A 261 -21.83 1.88 1.30
C LEU A 261 -22.30 0.93 2.40
N ILE A 262 -21.93 1.21 3.65
CA ILE A 262 -22.33 0.46 4.84
C ILE A 262 -23.85 0.39 4.95
N ASN A 263 -24.55 1.52 4.83
CA ASN A 263 -26.01 1.57 4.90
C ASN A 263 -26.64 0.65 3.84
N ASN A 264 -26.15 0.71 2.61
CA ASN A 264 -26.64 -0.15 1.53
C ASN A 264 -26.34 -1.63 1.79
N TRP A 265 -25.13 -1.97 2.25
CA TRP A 265 -24.75 -3.34 2.55
C TRP A 265 -25.60 -3.93 3.67
N ARG A 266 -25.68 -3.26 4.82
CA ARG A 266 -26.48 -3.70 5.96
C ARG A 266 -27.96 -3.84 5.57
N PHE A 267 -28.53 -2.87 4.87
CA PHE A 267 -29.90 -2.98 4.40
C PHE A 267 -30.11 -4.18 3.46
N VAL A 268 -29.29 -4.31 2.42
CA VAL A 268 -29.48 -5.38 1.40
C VAL A 268 -29.18 -6.76 1.96
N GLN A 269 -28.17 -6.89 2.82
CA GLN A 269 -27.63 -8.19 3.23
C GLN A 269 -28.24 -8.71 4.54
N THR A 270 -28.61 -7.84 5.48
CA THR A 270 -29.00 -8.29 6.84
C THR A 270 -30.42 -7.88 7.24
N SER A 271 -31.10 -6.99 6.50
CA SER A 271 -32.42 -6.47 6.90
C SER A 271 -33.54 -7.51 6.98
N GLN A 272 -33.38 -8.68 6.36
CA GLN A 272 -34.36 -9.76 6.47
C GLN A 272 -34.47 -10.30 7.90
N VAL A 273 -33.36 -10.30 8.64
CA VAL A 273 -33.26 -10.90 9.99
C VAL A 273 -32.91 -9.87 11.08
N ASP A 274 -32.49 -8.67 10.70
CA ASP A 274 -32.20 -7.56 11.60
C ASP A 274 -33.07 -6.34 11.25
N GLU A 275 -34.02 -6.00 12.12
CA GLU A 275 -34.93 -4.87 11.87
C GLU A 275 -34.26 -3.52 12.06
N SER A 276 -33.17 -3.45 12.85
CA SER A 276 -32.50 -2.20 13.19
C SER A 276 -31.81 -1.55 11.99
N VAL A 277 -31.49 -2.33 10.96
CA VAL A 277 -30.89 -1.87 9.70
C VAL A 277 -31.90 -1.46 8.63
N ARG A 278 -33.21 -1.49 8.93
CA ARG A 278 -34.29 -1.02 8.04
C ARG A 278 -34.49 0.51 8.12
N ALA A 279 -33.68 1.20 8.92
CA ALA A 279 -33.76 2.64 9.11
C ALA A 279 -33.19 3.43 7.92
N VAL A 280 -33.76 4.62 7.65
CA VAL A 280 -33.24 5.56 6.64
C VAL A 280 -31.85 6.08 7.00
N LYS A 281 -31.64 6.37 8.29
CA LYS A 281 -30.34 6.69 8.87
C LYS A 281 -29.96 5.57 9.82
N MET A 282 -28.83 4.93 9.52
CA MET A 282 -28.34 3.81 10.30
C MET A 282 -27.98 4.24 11.74
N PRO A 283 -28.34 3.46 12.77
CA PRO A 283 -27.85 3.65 14.14
C PRO A 283 -26.32 3.67 14.19
N GLN A 284 -25.77 4.49 15.10
CA GLN A 284 -24.32 4.68 15.18
C GLN A 284 -23.59 3.39 15.57
N GLU A 285 -24.16 2.56 16.46
CA GLU A 285 -23.52 1.30 16.85
C GLU A 285 -23.31 0.37 15.65
N ILE A 286 -24.26 0.34 14.72
CA ILE A 286 -24.18 -0.49 13.51
C ILE A 286 -23.16 0.10 12.53
N ILE A 287 -23.09 1.43 12.42
CA ILE A 287 -22.06 2.11 11.63
C ILE A 287 -20.68 1.76 12.18
N ASP A 288 -20.49 1.87 13.50
CA ASP A 288 -19.23 1.61 14.17
C ASP A 288 -18.78 0.15 13.97
N GLU A 289 -19.69 -0.81 14.20
CA GLU A 289 -19.43 -2.23 13.95
C GLU A 289 -19.08 -2.50 12.48
N SER A 290 -19.78 -1.86 11.55
CA SER A 290 -19.50 -2.01 10.11
C SER A 290 -18.17 -1.37 9.71
N LEU A 291 -17.79 -0.24 10.32
CA LEU A 291 -16.50 0.39 10.11
C LEU A 291 -15.38 -0.52 10.63
N VAL A 292 -15.54 -1.17 11.79
CA VAL A 292 -14.57 -2.17 12.27
C VAL A 292 -14.37 -3.26 11.20
N TYR A 293 -15.45 -3.78 10.62
CA TYR A 293 -15.37 -4.77 9.54
C TYR A 293 -14.64 -4.23 8.30
N VAL A 294 -15.05 -3.07 7.77
CA VAL A 294 -14.43 -2.47 6.57
C VAL A 294 -12.94 -2.22 6.79
N ILE A 295 -12.56 -1.68 7.95
CA ILE A 295 -11.15 -1.42 8.24
C ILE A 295 -10.37 -2.71 8.44
N SER A 296 -10.93 -3.70 9.13
CA SER A 296 -10.31 -5.03 9.25
C SER A 296 -10.07 -5.66 7.88
N HIS A 297 -11.03 -5.53 6.96
CA HIS A 297 -10.95 -6.02 5.59
C HIS A 297 -9.80 -5.36 4.82
N GLU A 298 -9.73 -4.03 4.82
CA GLU A 298 -8.64 -3.32 4.13
C GLU A 298 -7.28 -3.63 4.76
N ILE A 299 -7.20 -3.72 6.09
CA ILE A 299 -5.96 -4.11 6.77
C ILE A 299 -5.55 -5.53 6.36
N GLY A 300 -6.49 -6.46 6.18
CA GLY A 300 -6.19 -7.79 5.65
C GLY A 300 -5.52 -7.76 4.28
N HIS A 301 -5.99 -6.90 3.36
CA HIS A 301 -5.31 -6.67 2.09
C HIS A 301 -3.89 -6.14 2.25
N THR A 302 -3.69 -5.21 3.19
CA THR A 302 -2.36 -4.64 3.47
C THR A 302 -1.41 -5.65 4.11
N LEU A 303 -1.92 -6.71 4.74
CA LEU A 303 -1.13 -7.85 5.23
C LEU A 303 -0.72 -8.83 4.11
N GLY A 304 -1.20 -8.58 2.89
CA GLY A 304 -0.94 -9.39 1.71
C GLY A 304 -2.04 -10.40 1.43
N LEU A 305 -3.20 -10.36 2.08
CA LEU A 305 -4.27 -11.34 1.87
C LEU A 305 -5.21 -10.91 0.73
N MET A 306 -5.64 -11.88 -0.08
CA MET A 306 -6.69 -11.71 -1.08
C MET A 306 -8.08 -11.61 -0.41
N HIS A 307 -9.11 -11.25 -1.18
CA HIS A 307 -10.49 -11.27 -0.69
C HIS A 307 -10.88 -12.65 -0.14
N ASN A 308 -11.90 -12.68 0.72
CA ASN A 308 -12.40 -13.88 1.43
C ASN A 308 -11.39 -14.43 2.45
N MET A 309 -10.99 -13.58 3.39
CA MET A 309 -9.93 -13.84 4.38
C MET A 309 -10.40 -14.70 5.56
N GLY A 310 -11.62 -15.24 5.51
CA GLY A 310 -12.31 -15.88 6.63
C GLY A 310 -13.54 -15.09 7.04
#